data_AF-A0AAW2NJI3-F1
#
_entry.id   AF-A0AAW2NJI3-F1
#
_cell.length_a   1.000
_cell.length_b   1.000
_cell.length_c   1.000
_cell.angle_alpha   90.00
_cell.angle_beta   90.00
_cell.angle_gamma   90.00
#
_symmetry.space_group_name_H-M   'P 1'
#
loop_
_entity.id
_entity.type
_entity.pdbx_description
1 polymer ?
#
loop_
_entity_poly.entity_id
_entity_poly.type
_entity_poly.pdbx_seq_one_letter_code
_entity_poly.pdbx_strand_id
1 'polypeptide(L)'
;MGCNGNEMTAKLHFYIQDFIGGRNETVYEVARASITSTSPTSFGLVQVLDDVMTAGPDMNSKPLGRFQGVLRRFRSENNSVHLGSRRGRAA
;
A
#
# COMPACT_ATOMS: atom_id res chain seq x y z
N MET A 1 15.55 -36.93 15.24
CA MET A 1 15.92 -35.51 15.08
C MET A 1 16.83 -35.42 13.88
N GLY A 2 16.41 -34.72 12.83
CA GLY A 2 17.20 -34.53 11.61
C GLY A 2 17.03 -33.10 11.13
N CYS A 3 18.14 -32.37 10.99
CA CYS A 3 18.17 -31.03 10.43
C CYS A 3 18.05 -31.13 8.90
N ASN A 4 16.87 -30.80 8.37
CA ASN A 4 16.68 -30.47 6.96
C ASN A 4 16.21 -29.01 6.89
N GLY A 5 17.04 -28.13 6.31
CA GLY A 5 16.74 -26.75 5.90
C GLY A 5 15.84 -25.91 6.81
N ASN A 6 16.41 -25.01 7.60
CA ASN A 6 15.70 -24.11 8.51
C ASN A 6 14.80 -23.11 7.75
N GLU A 7 13.58 -23.51 7.40
CA GLU A 7 12.53 -22.61 6.91
C GLU A 7 11.91 -21.86 8.10
N MET A 8 12.03 -20.52 8.11
CA MET A 8 11.42 -19.67 9.14
C MET A 8 10.16 -19.01 8.58
N THR A 9 9.01 -19.29 9.21
CA THR A 9 7.73 -18.64 8.86
C THR A 9 7.36 -17.58 9.91
N ALA A 10 6.86 -16.44 9.45
CA ALA A 10 6.30 -15.39 10.31
C ALA A 10 4.83 -15.10 9.94
N LYS A 11 3.98 -14.91 10.96
CA LYS A 11 2.63 -14.37 10.79
C LYS A 11 2.63 -12.91 11.22
N LEU A 12 2.25 -12.01 10.32
CA LEU A 12 2.20 -10.58 10.57
C LEU A 12 0.74 -10.12 10.65
N HIS A 13 0.43 -9.30 11.65
CA HIS A 13 -0.87 -8.66 11.79
C HIS A 13 -0.63 -7.20 12.19
N PHE A 14 -1.06 -6.29 11.33
CA PHE A 14 -0.88 -4.85 11.49
C PHE A 14 -1.97 -4.12 10.69
N TYR A 15 -2.14 -2.83 10.97
CA TYR A 15 -3.13 -1.97 10.33
C TYR A 15 -2.41 -0.87 9.57
N ILE A 16 -2.90 -0.53 8.37
CA ILE A 16 -2.39 0.59 7.56
C ILE A 16 -3.36 1.76 7.72
N GLN A 17 -2.83 2.93 8.06
CA GLN A 17 -3.58 4.15 8.27
C GLN A 17 -3.53 5.01 6.99
N ASP A 18 -4.49 4.80 6.09
CA ASP A 18 -4.59 5.44 4.77
C ASP A 18 -5.42 6.74 4.84
N PHE A 19 -4.77 7.89 4.64
CA PHE A 19 -5.40 9.21 4.63
C PHE A 19 -5.34 9.83 3.24
N ILE A 20 -6.51 9.89 2.60
CA ILE A 20 -6.69 10.50 1.29
C ILE A 20 -7.31 11.89 1.46
N GLY A 21 -6.58 12.93 1.05
CA GLY A 21 -7.04 14.32 1.14
C GLY A 21 -6.97 14.94 2.54
N GLY A 22 -7.21 16.25 2.60
CA GLY A 22 -7.18 17.03 3.85
C GLY A 22 -5.77 17.42 4.30
N ARG A 23 -5.66 17.97 5.51
CA ARG A 23 -4.40 18.58 6.01
C ARG A 23 -3.28 17.57 6.30
N ASN A 24 -3.64 16.30 6.55
CA ASN A 24 -2.72 15.24 6.97
C ASN A 24 -2.74 14.07 5.99
N GLU A 25 -2.91 14.34 4.70
CA GLU A 25 -2.93 13.29 3.68
C GLU A 25 -1.59 12.55 3.61
N THR A 26 -1.67 11.23 3.46
CA THR A 26 -0.53 10.31 3.32
C THR A 26 -0.47 9.66 1.94
N VAL A 27 -1.53 9.85 1.14
CA VAL A 27 -1.62 9.37 -0.24
C VAL A 27 -1.77 10.54 -1.20
N TYR A 28 -0.82 10.64 -2.13
CA TYR A 28 -0.72 11.73 -3.09
C TYR A 28 -0.97 11.21 -4.50
N GLU A 29 -1.86 11.85 -5.23
CA GLU A 29 -1.95 11.62 -6.67
C GLU A 29 -0.76 12.24 -7.39
N VAL A 30 -0.06 11.44 -8.18
CA VAL A 30 1.12 11.89 -8.95
C VAL A 30 0.91 11.85 -10.46
N ALA A 31 -0.10 11.11 -10.93
CA ALA A 31 -0.52 11.13 -12.32
C ALA A 31 -1.97 10.65 -12.48
N ARG A 32 -2.65 11.17 -13.50
CA ARG A 32 -3.95 10.69 -13.98
C ARG A 32 -3.99 10.66 -15.51
N ALA A 33 -4.78 9.76 -16.07
CA ALA A 33 -5.13 9.77 -17.48
C ALA A 33 -6.29 10.74 -17.74
N SER A 34 -6.47 11.16 -19.01
CA SER A 34 -7.59 12.01 -19.41
C SER A 34 -8.96 11.38 -19.14
N ILE A 35 -9.04 10.05 -19.14
CA ILE A 35 -10.27 9.29 -18.88
C ILE A 35 -10.50 8.97 -17.40
N THR A 36 -9.57 9.32 -16.50
CA THR A 36 -9.60 8.86 -15.10
C THR A 36 -10.84 9.34 -14.35
N SER A 37 -11.28 10.59 -14.56
CA SER A 37 -12.44 11.16 -13.86
C SER A 37 -13.78 10.57 -14.31
N THR A 38 -13.88 10.12 -15.56
CA THR A 38 -15.08 9.51 -16.12
C THR A 38 -15.07 8.00 -16.05
N SER A 39 -13.93 7.39 -15.71
CA SER A 39 -13.80 5.94 -15.56
C SER A 39 -14.47 5.47 -14.27
N PRO A 40 -15.32 4.43 -14.30
CA PRO A 40 -15.99 3.91 -13.12
C PRO A 40 -15.02 3.32 -12.07
N THR A 41 -13.79 3.00 -12.47
CA THR A 41 -12.74 2.44 -11.60
C THR A 41 -11.58 3.41 -11.36
N SER A 42 -11.70 4.64 -11.85
CA SER A 42 -10.61 5.62 -11.90
C SER A 42 -9.38 5.07 -12.65
N PHE A 43 -9.60 4.35 -13.75
CA PHE A 43 -8.53 3.80 -14.58
C PHE A 43 -7.51 4.89 -14.98
N GLY A 44 -6.22 4.54 -14.92
CA GLY A 44 -5.12 5.45 -15.22
C GLY A 44 -4.69 6.34 -14.06
N LEU A 45 -5.32 6.23 -12.89
CA LEU A 45 -4.87 6.90 -11.67
C LEU A 45 -3.60 6.25 -11.10
N VAL A 46 -2.62 7.09 -10.74
CA VAL A 46 -1.38 6.70 -10.06
C VAL A 46 -1.20 7.54 -8.81
N GLN A 47 -1.04 6.87 -7.67
CA GLN A 47 -0.82 7.52 -6.37
C GLN A 47 0.46 7.00 -5.70
N VAL A 48 1.12 7.86 -4.94
CA VAL A 48 2.23 7.51 -4.05
C VAL A 48 1.70 7.49 -2.62
N LEU A 49 2.07 6.45 -1.87
CA LEU A 49 1.64 6.26 -0.48
C LEU A 49 2.86 6.35 0.44
N ASP A 50 2.66 7.00 1.58
CA ASP A 50 3.54 6.98 2.73
C ASP A 50 2.67 6.89 3.99
N ASP A 51 2.08 5.70 4.21
CA ASP A 51 1.10 5.46 5.28
C ASP A 51 1.77 4.92 6.54
N VAL A 52 1.18 5.17 7.72
CA VAL A 52 1.69 4.63 8.99
C VAL A 52 1.15 3.21 9.16
N MET A 53 2.01 2.27 9.55
CA MET A 53 1.57 0.95 10.01
C MET A 53 1.49 0.93 11.55
N THR A 54 0.37 0.47 12.10
CA THR A 54 0.12 0.41 13.55
C THR A 54 -0.18 -1.00 14.03
N ALA A 55 0.09 -1.28 15.31
CA ALA A 55 -0.18 -2.58 15.93
C ALA A 55 -1.67 -2.85 16.17
N GLY A 56 -2.48 -1.80 16.23
CA GLY A 56 -3.93 -1.85 16.41
C GLY A 56 -4.64 -0.90 15.44
N PRO A 57 -5.98 -1.00 15.33
CA PRO A 57 -6.75 -0.19 14.39
C PRO A 57 -6.80 1.30 14.77
N ASP A 58 -6.66 1.63 16.06
CA ASP A 58 -6.61 3.03 16.54
C ASP A 58 -5.30 3.71 16.08
N MET A 59 -5.40 4.94 15.56
CA MET A 59 -4.25 5.76 15.15
C MET A 59 -3.20 5.97 16.25
N ASN A 60 -3.62 6.00 17.51
CA ASN A 60 -2.73 6.18 18.66
C ASN A 60 -2.05 4.87 19.10
N SER A 61 -2.35 3.76 18.44
CA SER A 61 -1.68 2.48 18.70
C SER A 61 -0.19 2.56 18.38
N LYS A 62 0.60 1.64 18.94
CA LYS A 62 2.05 1.58 18.71
C LYS A 62 2.37 1.61 17.20
N PRO A 63 3.18 2.58 16.72
CA PRO A 63 3.65 2.60 15.35
C PRO A 63 4.66 1.47 15.13
N LEU A 64 4.51 0.75 14.02
CA LEU A 64 5.34 -0.39 13.64
C LEU A 64 6.25 -0.08 12.46
N GLY A 65 5.91 0.89 11.63
CA GLY A 65 6.69 1.27 10.46
C GLY A 65 5.90 2.11 9.45
N ARG A 66 6.39 2.13 8.21
CA ARG A 66 5.77 2.83 7.07
C ARG A 66 5.38 1.86 5.97
N PHE A 67 4.20 2.04 5.40
CA PHE A 67 3.77 1.36 4.18
C PHE A 67 3.97 2.32 3.01
N GLN A 68 5.06 2.11 2.27
CA GLN A 68 5.50 3.00 1.20
C GLN A 68 5.37 2.29 -0.14
N GLY A 69 4.84 2.99 -1.14
CA GLY A 69 4.73 2.42 -2.47
C GLY A 69 3.98 3.26 -3.47
N VAL A 70 3.56 2.59 -4.54
CA VAL A 70 2.79 3.20 -5.63
C VAL A 70 1.54 2.37 -5.89
N LEU A 71 0.39 3.02 -5.79
CA LEU A 71 -0.92 2.48 -6.13
C LEU A 71 -1.25 2.83 -7.57
N ARG A 72 -1.71 1.84 -8.34
CA ARG A 72 -2.15 2.04 -9.73
C ARG A 72 -3.53 1.43 -9.96
N ARG A 73 -4.39 2.17 -10.68
CA ARG A 73 -5.67 1.69 -11.20
C ARG A 73 -5.51 1.32 -12.68
N PHE A 74 -5.40 0.03 -12.96
CA PHE A 74 -5.06 -0.50 -14.29
C PHE A 74 -6.13 -1.45 -14.84
N ARG A 75 -7.28 -1.57 -14.17
CA ARG A 75 -8.44 -2.32 -14.68
C ARG A 75 -9.62 -1.39 -14.87
N SER A 76 -10.22 -1.44 -16.05
CA SER A 76 -11.31 -0.56 -16.48
C SER A 76 -12.69 -1.03 -16.03
N GLU A 77 -12.88 -2.34 -15.88
CA GLU A 77 -14.20 -2.94 -15.62
C GLU A 77 -14.47 -3.14 -14.12
N ASN A 78 -13.47 -3.59 -13.35
CA ASN A 78 -13.60 -3.82 -11.90
C ASN A 78 -12.53 -3.05 -11.14
N ASN A 79 -12.87 -2.70 -9.90
CA ASN A 79 -11.96 -1.98 -9.03
C ASN A 79 -10.83 -2.91 -8.55
N SER A 80 -9.65 -2.79 -9.17
CA SER A 80 -8.44 -3.51 -8.72
C SER A 80 -7.29 -2.54 -8.49
N VAL A 81 -6.60 -2.76 -7.37
CA VAL A 81 -5.39 -2.05 -6.99
C VAL A 81 -4.23 -3.03 -7.06
N HIS A 82 -3.12 -2.60 -7.65
CA HIS A 82 -1.86 -3.36 -7.62
C HIS A 82 -0.80 -2.48 -6.99
N LEU A 83 -0.15 -3.04 -5.98
CA LEU A 83 1.01 -2.46 -5.34
C LEU A 83 2.25 -3.20 -5.86
N GLY A 84 3.12 -2.47 -6.54
CA GLY A 84 4.39 -3.03 -6.98
C GLY A 84 5.39 -3.04 -5.83
N SER A 85 5.89 -4.20 -5.43
CA SER A 85 7.02 -4.30 -4.50
C SER A 85 8.34 -4.28 -5.28
N ARG A 86 9.28 -3.42 -4.91
CA ARG A 86 10.68 -3.56 -5.33
C ARG A 86 11.37 -4.49 -4.34
N ARG A 87 12.02 -5.55 -4.84
CA ARG A 87 12.95 -6.33 -4.01
C ARG A 87 14.12 -5.42 -3.62
N GLY A 88 14.21 -5.05 -2.36
CA GLY A 88 15.46 -4.53 -1.79
C GLY A 88 16.48 -5.66 -1.72
N ARG A 89 17.71 -5.44 -2.18
CA ARG A 89 18.83 -6.31 -1.80
C ARG A 89 19.17 -5.96 -0.36
N ALA A 90 19.16 -6.96 0.52
CA ALA A 90 19.87 -6.85 1.78
C ALA A 90 21.36 -6.68 1.45
N ALA A 91 21.99 -5.65 2.04
CA ALA A 91 23.44 -5.53 2.08
C ALA A 91 24.00 -6.47 3.13
#